data_AF-A0A6H1NY07-F1
#
_entry.id   AF-A0A6H1NY07-F1
#
_cell.length_a   1.000
_cell.length_b   1.000
_cell.length_c   1.000
_cell.angle_alpha   90.00
_cell.angle_beta   90.00
_cell.angle_gamma   90.00
#
_symmetry.space_group_name_H-M   'P 1'
#
loop_
_entity.id
_entity.type
_entity.pdbx_description
1 polymer ?
#
loop_
_entity_poly.entity_id
_entity_poly.type
_entity_poly.pdbx_seq_one_letter_code
_entity_poly.pdbx_strand_id
1 'polypeptide(L)'
;MTKSEFLNRISNENPNIGAYQIETEFITEASFVLGCYYDDKDRIWKIYETDERGFKSIIFKAPDENTAFDKLYKLVGIHERLNK
;
A
#
# COMPACT_ATOMS: atom_id res chain seq x y z
N MET A 1 -6.57 -9.58 5.08
CA MET A 1 -7.58 -8.71 5.71
C MET A 1 -8.33 -7.97 4.63
N THR A 2 -9.61 -7.66 4.81
CA THR A 2 -10.38 -6.87 3.83
C THR A 2 -9.89 -5.44 3.76
N LYS A 3 -10.18 -4.73 2.66
CA LYS A 3 -9.90 -3.29 2.52
C LYS A 3 -10.45 -2.47 3.69
N SER A 4 -11.69 -2.74 4.11
CA SER A 4 -12.33 -2.03 5.22
C SER A 4 -11.63 -2.26 6.56
N GLU A 5 -11.21 -3.50 6.84
CA GLU A 5 -10.42 -3.80 8.05
C GLU A 5 -9.07 -3.09 8.04
N PHE A 6 -8.40 -3.06 6.88
CA PHE A 6 -7.15 -2.35 6.71
C PHE A 6 -7.30 -0.85 6.99
N LEU A 7 -8.27 -0.19 6.36
CA LEU A 7 -8.51 1.25 6.55
C LEU A 7 -8.84 1.58 8.01
N ASN A 8 -9.66 0.74 8.66
CA ASN A 8 -9.97 0.89 10.08
C ASN A 8 -8.71 0.78 10.95
N ARG A 9 -7.82 -0.19 10.68
CA ARG A 9 -6.56 -0.34 11.44
C ARG A 9 -5.64 0.85 11.24
N ILE A 10 -5.37 1.25 10.01
CA ILE A 10 -4.51 2.39 9.70
C ILE A 10 -5.05 3.68 10.33
N SER A 11 -6.36 3.90 10.26
CA SER A 11 -6.98 5.08 10.87
C SER A 11 -6.89 5.06 12.41
N ASN A 12 -7.01 3.89 13.03
CA ASN A 12 -6.95 3.76 14.50
C ASN A 12 -5.53 3.81 15.04
N GLU A 13 -4.58 3.17 14.36
CA GLU A 13 -3.18 3.09 14.76
C GLU A 13 -2.41 4.36 14.40
N ASN A 14 -2.83 5.05 13.33
CA ASN A 14 -2.18 6.22 12.75
C ASN A 14 -0.65 6.05 12.67
N PRO A 15 -0.15 5.01 11.96
CA PRO A 15 1.26 4.65 11.96
C PRO A 15 2.12 5.77 11.39
N ASN A 16 3.24 6.07 12.05
CA ASN A 16 4.18 7.07 11.56
C ASN A 16 5.03 6.49 10.42
N ILE A 17 4.56 6.61 9.19
CA ILE A 17 5.28 6.18 7.98
C ILE A 17 6.11 7.29 7.33
N GLY A 18 6.37 8.39 8.05
CA GLY A 18 7.14 9.53 7.56
C GLY A 18 6.40 10.31 6.47
N ALA A 19 7.07 10.56 5.34
CA ALA A 19 6.48 11.26 4.19
C ALA A 19 5.54 10.37 3.35
N TYR A 20 5.47 9.06 3.67
CA TYR A 20 4.65 8.15 2.89
C TYR A 20 3.16 8.35 3.13
N GLN A 21 2.37 8.20 2.09
CA GLN A 21 0.91 8.19 2.11
C GLN A 21 0.38 6.86 1.58
N ILE A 22 -0.85 6.50 1.94
CA ILE A 22 -1.45 5.22 1.55
C ILE A 22 -2.56 5.46 0.53
N GLU A 23 -2.49 4.75 -0.61
CA GLU A 23 -3.52 4.76 -1.66
C GLU A 23 -4.06 3.34 -1.88
N THR A 24 -5.37 3.18 -1.99
CA THR A 24 -6.01 1.84 -2.03
C THR A 24 -7.04 1.68 -3.14
N GLU A 25 -7.21 2.70 -3.98
CA GLU A 25 -8.17 2.74 -5.08
C GLU A 25 -7.48 2.64 -6.44
N PHE A 26 -6.47 3.48 -6.68
CA PHE A 26 -5.88 3.66 -8.01
C PHE A 26 -4.37 3.88 -7.97
N ILE A 27 -3.73 3.78 -9.13
CA ILE A 27 -2.31 4.09 -9.29
C ILE A 27 -2.12 5.62 -9.37
N THR A 28 -1.25 6.16 -8.54
CA THR A 28 -0.87 7.58 -8.56
C THR A 28 0.61 7.80 -8.91
N GLU A 29 0.92 9.01 -9.36
CA GLU A 29 2.28 9.52 -9.60
C GLU A 29 2.75 10.46 -8.48
N ALA A 30 1.96 10.62 -7.42
CA ALA A 30 2.38 11.35 -6.25
C ALA A 30 3.62 10.69 -5.63
N SER A 31 4.51 11.52 -5.08
CA SER A 31 5.72 11.07 -4.41
C SER A 31 5.40 10.37 -3.09
N PHE A 32 6.21 9.38 -2.71
CA PHE A 32 6.11 8.66 -1.45
C PHE A 32 4.72 8.05 -1.19
N VAL A 33 4.22 7.22 -2.10
CA VAL A 33 2.91 6.56 -1.94
C VAL A 33 3.13 5.07 -1.80
N LEU A 34 2.52 4.46 -0.78
CA LEU A 34 2.33 3.02 -0.67
C LEU A 34 0.92 2.69 -1.16
N GLY A 35 0.85 2.05 -2.32
CA GLY A 35 -0.39 1.86 -3.04
C GLY A 35 -0.80 0.41 -3.19
N CYS A 36 -2.10 0.16 -3.27
CA CYS A 36 -2.64 -1.13 -3.71
C CYS A 36 -3.81 -0.93 -4.68
N TYR A 37 -3.79 -1.63 -5.80
CA TYR A 37 -4.85 -1.59 -6.81
C TYR A 37 -5.10 -2.98 -7.39
N TYR A 38 -6.31 -3.17 -7.94
CA TYR A 38 -6.65 -4.34 -8.73
C TYR A 38 -6.32 -4.09 -10.20
N ASP A 39 -5.51 -4.97 -10.79
CA ASP A 39 -5.20 -4.92 -12.22
C ASP A 39 -6.22 -5.77 -12.99
N ASP A 40 -7.14 -5.11 -13.68
CA ASP A 40 -8.18 -5.79 -14.46
C ASP A 40 -7.64 -6.63 -15.64
N LYS A 41 -6.46 -6.29 -16.17
CA LYS A 41 -5.85 -7.01 -17.30
C LYS A 41 -5.27 -8.34 -16.84
N ASP A 42 -4.48 -8.28 -15.78
CA ASP A 42 -3.83 -9.46 -15.20
C ASP A 42 -4.73 -10.20 -14.20
N ARG A 43 -5.86 -9.60 -13.82
CA ARG A 43 -6.82 -10.07 -12.81
C ARG A 43 -6.19 -10.37 -11.45
N ILE A 44 -5.22 -9.55 -11.05
CA ILE A 44 -4.46 -9.70 -9.81
C ILE A 44 -4.36 -8.37 -9.08
N TRP A 45 -4.19 -8.44 -7.77
CA TRP A 45 -3.87 -7.27 -6.97
C TRP A 45 -2.38 -6.96 -7.03
N LYS A 46 -2.03 -5.68 -7.15
CA LYS A 46 -0.66 -5.21 -7.19
C LYS A 46 -0.46 -4.18 -6.08
N ILE A 47 0.59 -4.40 -5.30
CA ILE A 47 1.08 -3.41 -4.33
C ILE A 47 2.24 -2.69 -4.99
N TYR A 48 2.22 -1.37 -4.93
CA TYR A 48 3.27 -0.53 -5.50
C TYR A 48 3.75 0.47 -4.46
N GLU A 49 4.97 0.96 -4.65
CA GLU A 49 5.46 2.15 -3.97
C GLU A 49 5.90 3.18 -4.99
N THR A 50 5.81 4.46 -4.63
CA THR A 50 6.44 5.55 -5.39
C THR A 50 7.58 6.18 -4.62
N ASP A 51 8.65 6.49 -5.33
CA ASP A 51 9.78 7.24 -4.79
C ASP A 51 9.50 8.76 -4.73
N GLU A 52 10.53 9.54 -4.40
CA GLU A 52 10.46 11.00 -4.35
C GLU A 52 10.09 11.65 -5.70
N ARG A 53 10.38 10.97 -6.81
CA ARG A 53 10.15 11.44 -8.19
C ARG A 53 8.84 10.90 -8.77
N GLY A 54 8.05 10.17 -7.98
CA GLY A 54 6.82 9.53 -8.44
C GLY A 54 7.06 8.26 -9.28
N PHE A 55 8.28 7.71 -9.27
CA PHE A 55 8.58 6.48 -9.99
C PHE A 55 7.93 5.29 -9.30
N LYS A 56 7.09 4.57 -10.04
CA LYS A 56 6.28 3.45 -9.56
C LYS A 56 7.05 2.15 -9.61
N SER A 57 7.20 1.50 -8.46
CA SER A 57 7.78 0.16 -8.34
C SER A 57 6.74 -0.82 -7.82
N ILE A 58 6.52 -1.93 -8.52
CA ILE A 58 5.62 -2.98 -8.05
C ILE A 58 6.36 -3.84 -7.02
N ILE A 59 5.91 -3.80 -5.78
CA ILE A 59 6.55 -4.48 -4.64
C ILE A 59 6.06 -5.91 -4.51
N PHE A 60 4.77 -6.13 -4.74
CA PHE A 60 4.19 -7.46 -4.60
C PHE A 60 2.95 -7.64 -5.49
N LYS A 61 2.71 -8.89 -5.90
CA LYS A 61 1.51 -9.30 -6.64
C LYS A 61 0.75 -10.31 -5.80
N ALA A 62 -0.53 -10.07 -5.57
CA ALA A 62 -1.39 -10.92 -4.76
C ALA A 62 -2.56 -11.45 -5.62
N PRO A 63 -2.97 -12.72 -5.43
CA PRO A 63 -4.05 -13.31 -6.21
C PRO A 63 -5.44 -12.83 -5.76
N ASP A 64 -5.57 -12.32 -4.54
CA ASP A 64 -6.83 -11.91 -3.93
C ASP A 64 -6.66 -10.65 -3.07
N GLU A 65 -7.79 -9.99 -2.78
CA GLU A 65 -7.84 -8.73 -2.02
C GLU A 65 -7.24 -8.91 -0.62
N ASN A 66 -7.60 -9.98 0.07
CA ASN A 66 -7.21 -10.18 1.46
C ASN A 66 -5.69 -10.29 1.61
N THR A 67 -5.07 -11.07 0.73
CA THR A 67 -3.62 -11.21 0.65
C THR A 67 -2.95 -9.88 0.30
N ALA A 68 -3.55 -9.08 -0.59
CA ALA A 68 -3.00 -7.80 -1.00
C ALA A 68 -2.93 -6.81 0.17
N PHE A 69 -4.05 -6.63 0.89
CA PHE A 69 -4.11 -5.72 2.03
C PHE A 69 -3.32 -6.23 3.25
N ASP A 70 -3.22 -7.55 3.46
CA ASP A 70 -2.32 -8.11 4.47
C ASP A 70 -0.85 -7.78 4.18
N LYS A 71 -0.47 -7.78 2.90
CA LYS A 71 0.89 -7.42 2.47
C LYS A 71 1.13 -5.92 2.54
N LEU A 72 0.15 -5.11 2.14
CA LEU A 72 0.20 -3.66 2.28
C LEU A 72 0.37 -3.24 3.75
N TYR A 73 -0.39 -3.83 4.67
CA TYR A 73 -0.27 -3.58 6.10
C TYR A 73 1.12 -3.93 6.65
N LYS A 74 1.69 -5.06 6.20
CA LYS A 74 3.08 -5.41 6.56
C LYS A 74 4.09 -4.37 6.03
N LEU A 75 3.88 -3.86 4.82
CA LEU A 75 4.73 -2.82 4.24
C LEU A 75 4.66 -1.53 5.05
N VAL A 76 3.46 -1.06 5.39
CA VAL A 76 3.25 0.09 6.30
C VAL A 76 4.01 -0.12 7.61
N GLY A 77 3.89 -1.30 8.24
CA GLY A 77 4.60 -1.60 9.49
C GLY A 77 6.12 -1.68 9.35
N ILE A 78 6.67 -1.90 8.15
CA ILE A 78 8.11 -1.80 7.88
C ILE A 78 8.51 -0.32 7.87
N HIS A 79 7.80 0.52 7.11
CA HIS A 79 8.06 1.96 7.06
C HIS A 79 7.90 2.60 8.43
N GLU A 80 6.90 2.20 9.21
CA GLU A 80 6.72 2.69 10.57
C GLU A 80 7.95 2.41 11.45
N ARG A 81 8.51 1.19 11.39
CA ARG A 81 9.72 0.85 12.15
C ARG A 81 10.97 1.58 11.70
N LEU A 82 11.05 1.93 10.41
CA LEU A 82 12.16 2.69 9.85
C LEU A 82 12.11 4.17 10.23
N ASN A 83 10.93 4.70 10.59
CA ASN A 83 10.71 6.08 11.01
C ASN A 83 10.58 6.23 12.54
N LYS A 84 10.97 5.21 13.32
CA LYS A 84 11.02 5.26 14.80
C LYS A 84 12.30 5.90 15.33
#